data_AF-A0A3A0CPC3-F1
#
_entry.id   AF-A0A3A0CPC3-F1
#
_cell.length_a   1.000
_cell.length_b   1.000
_cell.length_c   1.000
_cell.angle_alpha   90.00
_cell.angle_beta   90.00
_cell.angle_gamma   90.00
#
_symmetry.space_group_name_H-M   'P 1'
#
loop_
_entity.id
_entity.type
_entity.pdbx_description
1 polymer ?
#
loop_
_entity_poly.entity_id
_entity_poly.type
_entity_poly.pdbx_seq_one_letter_code
_entity_poly.pdbx_strand_id
1 'polypeptide(L)'
;MKTQCIGTSLVLAIAMAVFSSGSASVQAQLLMMPDSTNNRLVTFDANDGSVVNTNVFPLLGGTPIHAMLVGSEIWVSEQVGDRVSRFDLAGNVLGQLGTAGLDNVRGMGQFGGKVYVTSTGTANGAPGRQVRMYDTAGNELGFFLTPLSSGFHVLPHQGGLLVSSDSANDDIHRYDLSGNSLGAFHNSTGLNFAEQMDYATNGDILVAAFSSNLVVRLDPNTGTILGSFAASGARGVKQLGNGNILWTNSAGAHVYNVGTGTSTQVYAGGGRFIDVIPEPTTASLLAVLAGFVLVRRRR
;
A
#
# COMPACT_ATOMS: atom_id res chain seq x y z
N MET A 1 75.10 16.76 -29.93
CA MET A 1 73.66 16.85 -29.59
C MET A 1 73.43 16.10 -28.29
N LYS A 2 72.89 16.77 -27.27
CA LYS A 2 72.73 16.26 -25.91
C LYS A 2 71.56 15.28 -25.84
N THR A 3 71.78 14.08 -25.30
CA THR A 3 70.71 13.28 -24.68
C THR A 3 71.32 12.44 -23.55
N GLN A 4 71.17 12.91 -22.32
CA GLN A 4 71.36 12.12 -21.10
C GLN A 4 70.04 11.41 -20.82
N CYS A 5 70.06 10.08 -20.72
CA CYS A 5 68.96 9.28 -20.19
C CYS A 5 69.23 9.07 -18.69
N ILE A 6 68.48 9.76 -17.84
CA ILE A 6 68.44 9.53 -16.39
C ILE A 6 67.18 8.70 -16.13
N GLY A 7 67.37 7.50 -15.59
CA GLY A 7 66.29 6.64 -15.14
C GLY A 7 65.74 7.14 -13.81
N THR A 8 64.42 7.23 -13.71
CA THR A 8 63.69 7.59 -12.48
C THR A 8 62.89 6.39 -12.01
N SER A 9 63.21 5.94 -10.80
CA SER A 9 62.57 4.85 -10.07
C SER A 9 61.09 5.13 -9.78
N LEU A 10 60.24 4.14 -10.03
CA LEU A 10 58.82 4.16 -9.68
C LEU A 10 58.64 3.70 -8.23
N VAL A 11 58.24 4.61 -7.35
CA VAL A 11 57.79 4.30 -5.98
C VAL A 11 56.26 4.14 -6.01
N LEU A 12 55.77 2.95 -5.68
CA LEU A 12 54.34 2.65 -5.61
C LEU A 12 53.80 3.04 -4.23
N ALA A 13 53.05 4.14 -4.15
CA ALA A 13 52.33 4.52 -2.94
C ALA A 13 50.96 3.82 -2.91
N ILE A 14 50.75 2.93 -1.95
CA ILE A 14 49.45 2.31 -1.69
C ILE A 14 48.65 3.27 -0.81
N ALA A 15 47.63 3.91 -1.37
CA ALA A 15 46.67 4.69 -0.62
C ALA A 15 45.66 3.76 0.06
N MET A 16 45.67 3.70 1.40
CA MET A 16 44.59 3.09 2.17
C MET A 16 43.34 3.97 2.05
N ALA A 17 42.32 3.48 1.36
CA ALA A 17 40.99 4.09 1.37
C ALA A 17 40.32 3.79 2.72
N VAL A 18 40.17 4.82 3.54
CA VAL A 18 39.30 4.79 4.72
C VAL A 18 37.87 4.78 4.20
N PHE A 19 37.20 3.63 4.26
CA PHE A 19 35.76 3.55 4.06
C PHE A 19 35.08 4.11 5.31
N SER A 20 34.72 5.38 5.29
CA SER A 20 33.73 5.91 6.22
C SER A 20 32.39 5.23 5.91
N SER A 21 31.94 4.37 6.82
CA SER A 21 30.58 3.83 6.80
C SER A 21 29.60 4.99 6.99
N GLY A 22 29.18 5.60 5.88
CA GLY A 22 28.03 6.49 5.89
C GLY A 22 26.83 5.68 6.34
N SER A 23 26.24 6.03 7.47
CA SER A 23 24.90 5.59 7.83
C SER A 23 24.00 5.92 6.64
N ALA A 24 23.48 4.91 5.95
CA ALA A 24 22.43 5.13 4.98
C ALA A 24 21.31 5.85 5.73
N SER A 25 21.03 7.10 5.38
CA SER A 25 19.84 7.78 5.87
C SER A 25 18.66 6.95 5.38
N VAL A 26 17.96 6.29 6.32
CA VAL A 26 16.65 5.73 6.01
C VAL A 26 15.82 6.91 5.52
N GLN A 27 15.48 6.90 4.24
CA GLN A 27 14.59 7.90 3.69
C GLN A 27 13.31 7.86 4.53
N ALA A 28 12.93 9.00 5.11
CA ALA A 28 11.65 9.10 5.82
C ALA A 28 10.55 8.63 4.86
N GLN A 29 9.70 7.73 5.34
CA GLN A 29 8.60 7.15 4.59
C GLN A 29 7.31 7.65 5.25
N LEU A 30 6.33 8.00 4.43
CA LEU A 30 4.99 8.30 4.90
C LEU A 30 4.11 7.08 4.70
N LEU A 31 3.05 7.03 5.50
CA LEU A 31 1.90 6.20 5.23
C LEU A 31 0.80 7.08 4.68
N MET A 32 0.07 6.59 3.68
CA MET A 32 -1.12 7.24 3.13
C MET A 32 -2.36 6.42 3.41
N MET A 33 -3.48 7.11 3.56
CA MET A 33 -4.79 6.51 3.80
C MET A 33 -5.86 7.36 3.12
N PRO A 34 -6.77 6.76 2.34
CA PRO A 34 -7.98 7.44 1.91
C PRO A 34 -8.90 7.70 3.12
N ASP A 35 -9.33 8.94 3.28
CA ASP A 35 -10.52 9.26 4.07
C ASP A 35 -11.74 9.18 3.15
N SER A 36 -12.47 8.07 3.26
CA SER A 36 -13.64 7.81 2.42
C SER A 36 -14.88 8.64 2.77
N THR A 37 -14.92 9.24 3.97
CA THR A 37 -16.03 10.11 4.38
C THR A 37 -15.82 11.52 3.84
N ASN A 38 -14.60 12.03 3.94
CA ASN A 38 -14.26 13.39 3.53
C ASN A 38 -13.67 13.47 2.11
N ASN A 39 -13.51 12.34 1.42
CA ASN A 39 -12.97 12.23 0.07
C ASN A 39 -11.64 12.98 -0.10
N ARG A 40 -10.65 12.59 0.70
CA ARG A 40 -9.30 13.18 0.66
C ARG A 40 -8.23 12.16 1.02
N LEU A 41 -7.02 12.38 0.52
CA LEU A 41 -5.86 11.60 0.94
C LEU A 41 -5.23 12.21 2.19
N VAL A 42 -4.92 11.36 3.17
CA VAL A 42 -4.31 11.72 4.46
C VAL A 42 -2.96 11.01 4.57
N THR A 43 -1.96 11.64 5.18
CA THR A 43 -0.66 11.01 5.46
C THR A 43 -0.27 11.04 6.93
N PHE A 44 0.52 10.04 7.31
CA PHE A 44 1.05 9.81 8.65
C PHE A 44 2.55 9.54 8.57
N ASP A 45 3.27 9.85 9.64
CA ASP A 45 4.67 9.44 9.81
C ASP A 45 4.73 7.91 9.94
N ALA A 46 5.55 7.24 9.12
CA ALA A 46 5.62 5.77 9.15
C ALA A 46 6.34 5.21 10.37
N ASN A 47 7.09 6.03 11.11
CA ASN A 47 7.79 5.60 12.31
C ASN A 47 6.86 5.59 13.53
N ASP A 48 5.99 6.58 13.70
CA ASP A 48 5.15 6.69 14.91
C ASP A 48 3.64 6.81 14.69
N GLY A 49 3.19 6.96 13.44
CA GLY A 49 1.77 7.04 13.08
C GLY A 49 1.14 8.39 13.40
N SER A 50 1.92 9.40 13.79
CA SER A 50 1.43 10.77 13.95
C SER A 50 0.96 11.34 12.61
N VAL A 51 -0.08 12.17 12.63
CA VAL A 51 -0.62 12.78 11.42
C VAL A 51 0.36 13.81 10.86
N VAL A 52 0.69 13.67 9.58
CA VAL A 52 1.58 14.60 8.85
C VAL A 52 0.76 15.59 8.03
N ASN A 53 -0.19 15.11 7.24
CA ASN A 53 -1.07 15.98 6.46
C ASN A 53 -2.49 15.40 6.39
N THR A 54 -3.48 16.18 6.83
CA THR A 54 -4.90 15.77 6.83
C THR A 54 -5.60 15.97 5.50
N ASN A 55 -4.95 16.61 4.52
CA ASN A 55 -5.55 16.94 3.23
C ASN A 55 -4.46 17.10 2.16
N VAL A 56 -3.82 15.99 1.79
CA VAL A 56 -2.79 15.99 0.73
C VAL A 56 -3.39 16.48 -0.58
N PHE A 57 -4.52 15.89 -1.00
CA PHE A 57 -5.37 16.36 -2.10
C PHE A 57 -6.77 15.73 -2.03
N PRO A 58 -7.79 16.33 -2.69
CA PRO A 58 -9.13 15.76 -2.76
C PRO A 58 -9.20 14.51 -3.64
N LEU A 59 -9.98 13.52 -3.23
CA LEU A 59 -10.31 12.32 -3.99
C LEU A 59 -11.64 12.50 -4.73
N LEU A 60 -11.85 11.71 -5.78
CA LEU A 60 -13.01 11.85 -6.68
C LEU A 60 -14.34 11.32 -6.11
N GLY A 61 -14.35 10.75 -4.90
CA GLY A 61 -15.54 10.17 -4.30
C GLY A 61 -15.66 8.67 -4.56
N GLY A 62 -16.89 8.14 -4.64
CA GLY A 62 -17.12 6.73 -4.99
C GLY A 62 -16.75 5.72 -3.90
N THR A 63 -16.66 6.14 -2.63
CA THR A 63 -16.16 5.32 -1.51
C THR A 63 -14.72 4.83 -1.78
N PRO A 64 -13.71 5.72 -1.70
CA PRO A 64 -12.31 5.32 -1.80
C PRO A 64 -11.97 4.24 -0.77
N ILE A 65 -11.26 3.18 -1.18
CA ILE A 65 -10.89 2.05 -0.29
C ILE A 65 -9.38 1.97 -0.09
N HIS A 66 -8.61 1.97 -1.18
CA HIS A 66 -7.16 1.80 -1.11
C HIS A 66 -6.48 2.81 -2.01
N ALA A 67 -5.52 3.57 -1.45
CA ALA A 67 -4.55 4.33 -2.22
C ALA A 67 -3.22 3.59 -2.17
N MET A 68 -2.61 3.34 -3.34
CA MET A 68 -1.34 2.64 -3.48
C MET A 68 -0.46 3.36 -4.50
N LEU A 69 0.86 3.42 -4.26
CA LEU A 69 1.81 3.96 -5.22
C LEU A 69 2.04 2.94 -6.33
N VAL A 70 1.82 3.33 -7.58
CA VAL A 70 2.07 2.49 -8.77
C VAL A 70 2.99 3.27 -9.71
N GLY A 71 4.27 2.88 -9.74
CA GLY A 71 5.29 3.65 -10.46
C GLY A 71 5.46 5.05 -9.88
N SER A 72 5.07 6.09 -10.62
CA SER A 72 5.09 7.49 -10.19
C SER A 72 3.69 8.08 -9.95
N GLU A 73 2.67 7.22 -9.84
CA GLU A 73 1.27 7.62 -9.68
C GLU A 73 0.71 7.08 -8.37
N ILE A 74 -0.32 7.75 -7.86
CA ILE A 74 -1.17 7.21 -6.80
C ILE A 74 -2.43 6.67 -7.45
N TRP A 75 -2.67 5.38 -7.28
CA TRP A 75 -3.88 4.73 -7.75
C TRP A 75 -4.83 4.56 -6.56
N VAL A 76 -6.10 4.92 -6.76
CA VAL A 76 -7.12 4.91 -5.71
C VAL A 76 -8.30 4.08 -6.17
N SER A 77 -8.55 2.96 -5.50
CA SER A 77 -9.74 2.14 -5.76
C SER A 77 -10.98 2.74 -5.10
N GLU A 78 -12.12 2.61 -5.78
CA GLU A 78 -13.39 3.20 -5.37
C GLU A 78 -14.53 2.19 -5.44
N GLN A 79 -15.12 1.86 -4.29
CA GLN A 79 -16.08 0.78 -4.18
C GLN A 79 -17.38 1.03 -4.93
N VAL A 80 -17.99 2.19 -4.72
CA VAL A 80 -19.24 2.60 -5.41
C VAL A 80 -18.92 3.35 -6.70
N GLY A 81 -17.69 3.87 -6.81
CA GLY A 81 -17.19 4.49 -8.04
C GLY A 81 -16.87 3.48 -9.15
N ASP A 82 -16.87 2.18 -8.83
CA ASP A 82 -16.62 1.05 -9.74
C ASP A 82 -15.35 1.18 -10.58
N ARG A 83 -14.31 1.81 -10.03
CA ARG A 83 -13.10 2.17 -10.78
C ARG A 83 -11.86 2.23 -9.91
N VAL A 84 -10.73 2.43 -10.59
CA VAL A 84 -9.48 2.89 -9.96
C VAL A 84 -9.11 4.23 -10.57
N SER A 85 -9.12 5.30 -9.79
CA SER A 85 -8.70 6.64 -10.20
C SER A 85 -7.18 6.78 -10.11
N ARG A 86 -6.55 7.49 -11.04
CA ARG A 86 -5.09 7.67 -11.13
C ARG A 86 -4.73 9.13 -10.94
N PHE A 87 -3.77 9.40 -10.07
CA PHE A 87 -3.30 10.74 -9.73
C PHE A 87 -1.78 10.81 -9.86
N ASP A 88 -1.24 11.99 -10.17
CA ASP A 88 0.16 12.27 -9.87
C ASP A 88 0.36 12.51 -8.36
N LEU A 89 1.61 12.68 -7.93
CA LEU A 89 1.95 12.91 -6.51
C LEU A 89 1.47 14.27 -5.97
N ALA A 90 1.04 15.19 -6.84
CA ALA A 90 0.46 16.48 -6.47
C ALA A 90 -1.08 16.45 -6.40
N GLY A 91 -1.70 15.33 -6.77
CA GLY A 91 -3.15 15.15 -6.76
C GLY A 91 -3.84 15.57 -8.08
N ASN A 92 -3.11 15.81 -9.16
CA ASN A 92 -3.73 16.02 -10.46
C ASN A 92 -4.22 14.69 -11.02
N VAL A 93 -5.45 14.66 -11.53
CA VAL A 93 -6.04 13.46 -12.14
C VAL A 93 -5.35 13.16 -13.47
N LEU A 94 -4.79 11.96 -13.59
CA LEU A 94 -4.16 11.45 -14.80
C LEU A 94 -5.10 10.59 -15.63
N GLY A 95 -6.10 9.96 -15.00
CA GLY A 95 -7.08 9.12 -15.65
C GLY A 95 -7.76 8.15 -14.69
N GLN A 96 -8.38 7.11 -15.24
CA GLN A 96 -9.03 6.05 -14.47
C GLN A 96 -8.96 4.71 -15.20
N LEU A 97 -9.06 3.62 -14.45
CA LEU A 97 -9.18 2.24 -14.93
C LEU A 97 -10.58 1.73 -14.63
N GLY A 98 -11.04 0.72 -15.39
CA GLY A 98 -12.31 0.06 -15.12
C GLY A 98 -13.54 0.78 -15.70
N THR A 99 -13.40 1.54 -16.80
CA THR A 99 -14.55 2.12 -17.51
C THR A 99 -15.56 1.07 -18.00
N ALA A 100 -15.17 -0.21 -18.03
CA ALA A 100 -16.02 -1.39 -18.11
C ALA A 100 -15.34 -2.56 -17.38
N GLY A 101 -16.11 -3.56 -16.97
CA GLY A 101 -15.61 -4.80 -16.39
C GLY A 101 -15.23 -4.75 -14.92
N LEU A 102 -15.43 -3.63 -14.23
CA LEU A 102 -15.27 -3.48 -12.78
C LEU A 102 -16.61 -3.09 -12.12
N ASP A 103 -16.86 -3.67 -10.95
CA ASP A 103 -17.99 -3.38 -10.07
C ASP A 103 -17.61 -3.75 -8.63
N ASN A 104 -17.98 -2.92 -7.66
CA ASN A 104 -17.69 -3.09 -6.24
C ASN A 104 -16.17 -3.26 -6.02
N VAL A 105 -15.40 -2.27 -6.49
CA VAL A 105 -13.93 -2.30 -6.47
C VAL A 105 -13.40 -2.05 -5.06
N ARG A 106 -12.64 -2.98 -4.50
CA ARG A 106 -12.17 -2.88 -3.10
C ARG A 106 -10.67 -2.67 -3.04
N GLY A 107 -9.92 -3.55 -2.40
CA GLY A 107 -8.48 -3.45 -2.27
C GLY A 107 -7.73 -3.74 -3.56
N MET A 108 -6.45 -3.42 -3.50
CA MET A 108 -5.48 -3.67 -4.56
C MET A 108 -4.20 -4.23 -3.96
N GLY A 109 -3.38 -4.87 -4.76
CA GLY A 109 -2.01 -5.24 -4.42
C GLY A 109 -1.13 -5.24 -5.66
N GLN A 110 0.19 -5.11 -5.49
CA GLN A 110 1.13 -5.07 -6.62
C GLN A 110 2.22 -6.13 -6.48
N PHE A 111 2.51 -6.85 -7.55
CA PHE A 111 3.62 -7.81 -7.61
C PHE A 111 4.10 -8.02 -9.05
N GLY A 112 5.42 -8.12 -9.25
CA GLY A 112 6.00 -8.50 -10.55
C GLY A 112 5.59 -7.59 -11.71
N GLY A 113 5.43 -6.28 -11.48
CA GLY A 113 4.99 -5.32 -12.50
C GLY A 113 3.49 -5.34 -12.83
N LYS A 114 2.70 -6.10 -12.07
CA LYS A 114 1.23 -6.17 -12.19
C LYS A 114 0.56 -5.58 -10.96
N VAL A 115 -0.56 -4.92 -11.19
CA VAL A 115 -1.51 -4.48 -10.16
C VAL A 115 -2.73 -5.38 -10.21
N TYR A 116 -3.10 -5.94 -9.07
CA TYR A 116 -4.23 -6.82 -8.85
C TYR A 116 -5.33 -6.05 -8.14
N VAL A 117 -6.54 -6.05 -8.69
CA VAL A 117 -7.66 -5.27 -8.21
C VAL A 117 -8.83 -6.20 -7.92
N THR A 118 -9.29 -6.25 -6.67
CA THR A 118 -10.49 -7.02 -6.31
C THR A 118 -11.75 -6.30 -6.78
N SER A 119 -12.67 -7.05 -7.39
CA SER A 119 -14.00 -6.57 -7.82
C SER A 119 -14.99 -7.72 -7.69
N THR A 120 -16.17 -7.46 -7.13
CA THR A 120 -17.09 -8.56 -6.74
C THR A 120 -18.50 -8.48 -7.27
N GLY A 121 -18.84 -7.48 -8.06
CA GLY A 121 -20.19 -7.31 -8.60
C GLY A 121 -20.35 -7.72 -10.07
N THR A 122 -21.52 -7.45 -10.63
CA THR A 122 -21.93 -7.82 -12.00
C THR A 122 -22.39 -6.63 -12.86
N ALA A 123 -22.39 -5.42 -12.31
CA ALA A 123 -22.65 -4.19 -13.04
C ALA A 123 -21.48 -3.85 -13.98
N ASN A 124 -21.70 -2.89 -14.88
CA ASN A 124 -20.69 -2.39 -15.83
C ASN A 124 -20.00 -3.48 -16.69
N GLY A 125 -20.64 -4.64 -16.86
CA GLY A 125 -20.07 -5.79 -17.57
C GLY A 125 -19.04 -6.60 -16.76
N ALA A 126 -18.98 -6.41 -15.44
CA ALA A 126 -18.16 -7.23 -14.56
C ALA A 126 -18.66 -8.69 -14.54
N PRO A 127 -17.76 -9.69 -14.59
CA PRO A 127 -18.13 -11.11 -14.66
C PRO A 127 -18.48 -11.72 -13.29
N GLY A 128 -18.70 -10.91 -12.25
CA GLY A 128 -18.85 -11.35 -10.86
C GLY A 128 -17.55 -11.22 -10.07
N ARG A 129 -17.38 -12.10 -9.09
CA ARG A 129 -16.20 -12.15 -8.19
C ARG A 129 -14.92 -12.44 -8.98
N GLN A 130 -14.02 -11.48 -9.00
CA GLN A 130 -12.79 -11.53 -9.77
C GLN A 130 -11.64 -10.78 -9.08
N VAL A 131 -10.43 -11.10 -9.54
CA VAL A 131 -9.27 -10.23 -9.44
C VAL A 131 -8.88 -9.83 -10.86
N ARG A 132 -8.99 -8.53 -11.15
CA ARG A 132 -8.59 -7.95 -12.44
C ARG A 132 -7.14 -7.47 -12.36
N MET A 133 -6.40 -7.63 -13.46
CA MET A 133 -4.97 -7.35 -13.52
C MET A 133 -4.67 -6.23 -14.51
N TYR A 134 -3.79 -5.32 -14.12
CA TYR A 134 -3.25 -4.25 -14.94
C TYR A 134 -1.73 -4.26 -14.90
N ASP A 135 -1.06 -3.76 -15.93
CA ASP A 135 0.34 -3.37 -15.80
C ASP A 135 0.48 -2.01 -15.08
N THR A 136 1.71 -1.59 -14.76
CA THR A 136 1.94 -0.31 -14.06
C THR A 136 1.68 0.94 -14.92
N ALA A 137 1.43 0.79 -16.23
CA ALA A 137 1.01 1.88 -17.10
C ALA A 137 -0.53 2.01 -17.16
N GLY A 138 -1.26 1.03 -16.61
CA GLY A 138 -2.72 0.99 -16.60
C GLY A 138 -3.33 0.18 -17.74
N ASN A 139 -2.54 -0.56 -18.52
CA ASN A 139 -3.09 -1.45 -19.54
C ASN A 139 -3.69 -2.70 -18.87
N GLU A 140 -4.87 -3.12 -19.31
CA GLU A 140 -5.51 -4.34 -18.80
C GLU A 140 -4.75 -5.59 -19.30
N LEU A 141 -4.46 -6.51 -18.37
CA LEU A 141 -3.79 -7.79 -18.64
C LEU A 141 -4.76 -8.98 -18.59
N GLY A 142 -6.02 -8.74 -18.21
CA GLY A 142 -7.07 -9.74 -18.04
C GLY A 142 -7.52 -9.87 -16.58
N PHE A 143 -8.23 -10.95 -16.27
CA PHE A 143 -8.74 -11.23 -14.92
C PHE A 143 -8.80 -12.74 -14.67
N PHE A 144 -8.93 -13.14 -13.41
CA PHE A 144 -9.34 -14.48 -13.02
C PHE A 144 -10.51 -14.41 -12.04
N LEU A 145 -11.36 -15.43 -12.06
CA LEU A 145 -12.53 -15.50 -11.18
C LEU A 145 -12.16 -16.03 -9.80
N THR A 146 -12.84 -15.52 -8.78
CA THR A 146 -12.68 -15.94 -7.38
C THR A 146 -14.03 -16.43 -6.83
N PRO A 147 -14.60 -17.54 -7.35
CA PRO A 147 -15.97 -17.93 -7.04
C PRO A 147 -16.23 -18.17 -5.54
N LEU A 148 -15.21 -18.66 -4.83
CA LEU A 148 -15.26 -18.94 -3.40
C LEU A 148 -14.94 -17.72 -2.52
N SER A 149 -14.45 -16.63 -3.10
CA SER A 149 -13.98 -15.45 -2.36
C SER A 149 -14.59 -14.18 -2.92
N SER A 150 -15.40 -13.52 -2.12
CA SER A 150 -15.76 -12.12 -2.36
C SER A 150 -14.58 -11.25 -1.91
N GLY A 151 -13.60 -11.10 -2.80
CA GLY A 151 -12.29 -10.52 -2.52
C GLY A 151 -12.35 -9.10 -1.97
N PHE A 152 -11.48 -8.76 -1.02
CA PHE A 152 -11.45 -7.46 -0.37
C PHE A 152 -10.06 -6.79 -0.39
N HIS A 153 -8.97 -7.54 -0.30
CA HIS A 153 -7.60 -7.06 -0.48
C HIS A 153 -6.72 -8.14 -1.11
N VAL A 154 -5.62 -7.75 -1.77
CA VAL A 154 -4.64 -8.67 -2.35
C VAL A 154 -3.28 -8.44 -1.70
N LEU A 155 -2.68 -9.49 -1.12
CA LEU A 155 -1.33 -9.46 -0.57
C LEU A 155 -0.44 -10.46 -1.32
N PRO A 156 0.67 -10.04 -1.95
CA PRO A 156 1.63 -10.97 -2.52
C PRO A 156 2.24 -11.87 -1.44
N HIS A 157 2.28 -13.17 -1.70
CA HIS A 157 2.67 -14.15 -0.69
C HIS A 157 3.25 -15.42 -1.30
N GLN A 158 4.48 -15.76 -0.91
CA GLN A 158 5.16 -17.00 -1.29
C GLN A 158 5.12 -17.33 -2.80
N GLY A 159 5.29 -16.32 -3.65
CA GLY A 159 5.24 -16.48 -5.12
C GLY A 159 3.83 -16.58 -5.71
N GLY A 160 2.78 -16.42 -4.89
CA GLY A 160 1.39 -16.28 -5.29
C GLY A 160 0.74 -15.07 -4.62
N LEU A 161 -0.56 -15.17 -4.38
CA LEU A 161 -1.41 -14.12 -3.81
C LEU A 161 -2.24 -14.68 -2.66
N LEU A 162 -2.38 -13.90 -1.60
CA LEU A 162 -3.49 -14.01 -0.67
C LEU A 162 -4.57 -13.02 -1.08
N VAL A 163 -5.83 -13.48 -1.09
CA VAL A 163 -7.00 -12.64 -1.31
C VAL A 163 -7.89 -12.77 -0.08
N SER A 164 -8.04 -11.69 0.68
CA SER A 164 -8.97 -11.65 1.82
C SER A 164 -10.41 -11.58 1.34
N SER A 165 -11.36 -12.03 2.16
CA SER A 165 -12.77 -12.03 1.80
C SER A 165 -13.70 -11.51 2.90
N ASP A 166 -14.83 -10.97 2.46
CA ASP A 166 -16.01 -10.68 3.29
C ASP A 166 -16.98 -11.87 3.44
N SER A 167 -16.69 -13.01 2.80
CA SER A 167 -17.55 -14.19 2.85
C SER A 167 -17.40 -14.93 4.17
N ALA A 168 -18.53 -15.35 4.77
CA ALA A 168 -18.52 -16.09 6.03
C ALA A 168 -17.88 -17.48 5.84
N ASN A 169 -16.89 -17.80 6.68
CA ASN A 169 -16.10 -19.05 6.65
C ASN A 169 -15.20 -19.20 5.41
N ASP A 170 -14.67 -18.10 4.88
CA ASP A 170 -13.81 -18.08 3.68
C ASP A 170 -12.85 -16.87 3.76
N ASP A 171 -12.12 -16.75 4.87
CA ASP A 171 -11.53 -15.47 5.26
C ASP A 171 -10.37 -15.00 4.38
N ILE A 172 -9.47 -15.92 4.02
CA ILE A 172 -8.29 -15.62 3.18
C ILE A 172 -8.00 -16.82 2.28
N HIS A 173 -7.94 -16.60 0.97
CA HIS A 173 -7.67 -17.62 -0.04
C HIS A 173 -6.32 -17.42 -0.73
N ARG A 174 -5.70 -18.53 -1.14
CA ARG A 174 -4.47 -18.54 -1.93
C ARG A 174 -4.77 -18.69 -3.41
N TYR A 175 -4.03 -17.95 -4.22
CA TYR A 175 -3.99 -18.10 -5.67
C TYR A 175 -2.56 -18.10 -6.16
N ASP A 176 -2.26 -18.85 -7.22
CA ASP A 176 -1.03 -18.62 -7.96
C ASP A 176 -1.13 -17.35 -8.84
N LEU A 177 -0.03 -16.93 -9.46
CA LEU A 177 0.00 -15.73 -10.31
C LEU A 177 -0.72 -15.91 -11.65
N SER A 178 -1.16 -17.14 -11.97
CA SER A 178 -2.01 -17.47 -13.11
C SER A 178 -3.50 -17.43 -12.74
N GLY A 179 -3.83 -17.22 -11.46
CA GLY A 179 -5.20 -17.15 -10.96
C GLY A 179 -5.81 -18.50 -10.58
N ASN A 180 -5.03 -19.59 -10.54
CA ASN A 180 -5.52 -20.88 -10.06
C ASN A 180 -5.63 -20.84 -8.54
N SER A 181 -6.77 -21.33 -8.01
CA SER A 181 -6.96 -21.46 -6.57
C SER A 181 -6.03 -22.53 -5.99
N LEU A 182 -5.33 -22.17 -4.91
CA LEU A 182 -4.49 -23.07 -4.10
C LEU A 182 -5.15 -23.40 -2.76
N GLY A 183 -6.45 -23.11 -2.62
CA GLY A 183 -7.25 -23.35 -1.41
C GLY A 183 -7.17 -22.23 -0.36
N ALA A 184 -7.85 -22.42 0.76
CA ALA A 184 -7.84 -21.45 1.86
C ALA A 184 -6.43 -21.33 2.49
N PHE A 185 -6.04 -20.10 2.84
CA PHE A 185 -4.91 -19.80 3.73
C PHE A 185 -5.34 -19.81 5.19
N HIS A 186 -6.47 -19.17 5.47
CA HIS A 186 -7.10 -19.11 6.78
C HIS A 186 -8.61 -19.23 6.64
N ASN A 187 -9.23 -19.97 7.56
CA ASN A 187 -10.67 -20.09 7.69
C ASN A 187 -11.01 -20.41 9.14
N SER A 188 -11.55 -19.46 9.89
CA SER A 188 -12.01 -19.70 11.27
C SER A 188 -13.09 -18.71 11.68
N THR A 189 -13.69 -18.92 12.86
CA THR A 189 -14.55 -17.90 13.48
C THR A 189 -13.77 -16.81 14.22
N GLY A 190 -12.46 -17.01 14.43
CA GLY A 190 -11.57 -16.07 15.13
C GLY A 190 -11.11 -14.90 14.27
N LEU A 191 -11.32 -15.00 12.96
CA LEU A 191 -11.10 -13.96 11.98
C LEU A 191 -12.31 -14.02 11.05
N ASN A 192 -13.09 -12.95 10.95
CA ASN A 192 -14.28 -12.91 10.11
C ASN A 192 -14.31 -11.56 9.39
N PHE A 193 -14.53 -11.62 8.09
CA PHE A 193 -14.48 -10.48 7.18
C PHE A 193 -13.11 -9.78 7.28
N ALA A 194 -12.09 -10.43 6.69
CA ALA A 194 -10.79 -9.82 6.54
C ALA A 194 -10.84 -8.71 5.48
N GLU A 195 -10.45 -7.50 5.88
CA GLU A 195 -10.23 -6.40 4.96
C GLU A 195 -8.75 -6.34 4.57
N GLN A 196 -8.01 -5.32 4.98
CA GLN A 196 -6.60 -5.17 4.62
C GLN A 196 -5.71 -6.22 5.32
N MET A 197 -4.70 -6.68 4.58
CA MET A 197 -3.61 -7.50 5.09
C MET A 197 -2.28 -6.80 4.82
N ASP A 198 -1.32 -6.91 5.73
CA ASP A 198 0.05 -6.40 5.54
C ASP A 198 1.07 -7.22 6.35
N TYR A 199 2.33 -7.21 5.93
CA TYR A 199 3.39 -7.88 6.69
C TYR A 199 3.87 -7.03 7.86
N ALA A 200 3.99 -7.65 9.03
CA ALA A 200 4.80 -7.14 10.12
C ALA A 200 6.30 -7.33 9.81
N THR A 201 7.16 -6.57 10.49
CA THR A 201 8.63 -6.61 10.35
C THR A 201 9.21 -7.99 10.63
N ASN A 202 8.54 -8.80 11.46
CA ASN A 202 8.96 -10.17 11.76
C ASN A 202 8.47 -11.20 10.72
N GLY A 203 7.75 -10.78 9.69
CA GLY A 203 7.20 -11.63 8.63
C GLY A 203 5.79 -12.17 8.90
N ASP A 204 5.24 -11.96 10.10
CA ASP A 204 3.84 -12.31 10.38
C ASP A 204 2.88 -11.47 9.53
N ILE A 205 1.68 -11.99 9.27
CA ILE A 205 0.66 -11.25 8.51
C ILE A 205 -0.30 -10.59 9.50
N LEU A 206 -0.34 -9.26 9.48
CA LEU A 206 -1.37 -8.48 10.16
C LEU A 206 -2.62 -8.42 9.28
N VAL A 207 -3.79 -8.60 9.90
CA VAL A 207 -5.08 -8.57 9.21
C VAL A 207 -6.05 -7.70 9.99
N ALA A 208 -6.65 -6.73 9.31
CA ALA A 208 -7.80 -6.00 9.83
C ALA A 208 -9.06 -6.87 9.66
N ALA A 209 -9.61 -7.37 10.77
CA ALA A 209 -10.77 -8.26 10.78
C ALA A 209 -12.01 -7.48 11.18
N PHE A 210 -12.76 -7.00 10.18
CA PHE A 210 -13.84 -6.04 10.33
C PHE A 210 -14.96 -6.56 11.23
N SER A 211 -15.51 -7.73 10.91
CA SER A 211 -16.64 -8.31 11.67
C SER A 211 -16.20 -8.87 13.02
N SER A 212 -14.97 -9.38 13.13
CA SER A 212 -14.42 -9.83 14.41
C SER A 212 -14.08 -8.69 15.37
N ASN A 213 -14.01 -7.44 14.90
CA ASN A 213 -13.58 -6.28 15.69
C ASN A 213 -12.16 -6.45 16.26
N LEU A 214 -11.27 -7.02 15.45
CA LEU A 214 -9.90 -7.33 15.81
C LEU A 214 -8.93 -6.86 14.74
N VAL A 215 -7.70 -6.60 15.16
CA VAL A 215 -6.54 -6.83 14.30
C VAL A 215 -5.93 -8.15 14.73
N VAL A 216 -5.72 -9.04 13.76
CA VAL A 216 -5.23 -10.40 13.97
C VAL A 216 -3.83 -10.52 13.39
N ARG A 217 -2.96 -11.29 14.05
CA ARG A 217 -1.65 -11.68 13.54
C ARG A 217 -1.66 -13.15 13.18
N LEU A 218 -1.31 -13.46 11.94
CA LEU A 218 -1.27 -14.82 11.42
C LEU A 218 0.18 -15.26 11.19
N ASP A 219 0.44 -16.53 11.44
CA ASP A 219 1.66 -17.20 11.00
C ASP A 219 1.70 -17.20 9.46
N PRO A 220 2.78 -16.71 8.84
CA PRO A 220 2.81 -16.52 7.40
C PRO A 220 2.89 -17.85 6.64
N ASN A 221 3.29 -18.96 7.27
CA ASN A 221 3.45 -20.23 6.57
C ASN A 221 2.18 -21.09 6.64
N THR A 222 1.46 -20.99 7.74
CA THR A 222 0.34 -21.89 8.08
C THR A 222 -1.00 -21.19 8.14
N GLY A 223 -1.02 -19.86 8.23
CA GLY A 223 -2.23 -19.07 8.44
C GLY A 223 -2.81 -19.20 9.85
N THR A 224 -2.12 -19.82 10.81
CA THR A 224 -2.64 -19.95 12.19
C THR A 224 -2.63 -18.61 12.91
N ILE A 225 -3.64 -18.35 13.74
CA ILE A 225 -3.69 -17.14 14.58
C ILE A 225 -2.60 -17.22 15.66
N LEU A 226 -1.69 -16.24 15.65
CA LEU A 226 -0.61 -16.06 16.64
C LEU A 226 -0.99 -15.10 17.76
N GLY A 227 -2.02 -14.28 17.56
CA GLY A 227 -2.50 -13.30 18.52
C GLY A 227 -3.42 -12.28 17.89
N SER A 228 -4.05 -11.45 18.71
CA SER A 228 -4.93 -10.37 18.27
C SER A 228 -5.03 -9.29 19.33
N PHE A 229 -5.56 -8.13 18.93
CA PHE A 229 -6.00 -7.08 19.84
C PHE A 229 -7.33 -6.47 19.39
N ALA A 230 -8.05 -5.87 20.32
CA ALA A 230 -9.35 -5.25 20.05
C ALA A 230 -9.19 -4.02 19.13
N ALA A 231 -9.92 -4.04 18.02
CA ALA A 231 -9.93 -2.98 17.02
C ALA A 231 -11.31 -2.96 16.34
N SER A 232 -12.24 -2.21 16.92
CA SER A 232 -13.64 -2.20 16.48
C SER A 232 -13.78 -1.70 15.04
N GLY A 233 -14.41 -2.54 14.20
CA GLY A 233 -14.60 -2.30 12.77
C GLY A 233 -13.30 -2.03 12.02
N ALA A 234 -12.23 -2.77 12.33
CA ALA A 234 -10.92 -2.59 11.69
C ALA A 234 -11.00 -2.76 10.16
N ARG A 235 -10.34 -1.86 9.42
CA ARG A 235 -10.35 -1.81 7.94
C ARG A 235 -8.96 -1.87 7.35
N GLY A 236 -8.08 -1.00 7.82
CA GLY A 236 -6.67 -0.92 7.43
C GLY A 236 -5.73 -1.27 8.58
N VAL A 237 -4.53 -1.75 8.24
CA VAL A 237 -3.49 -2.11 9.22
C VAL A 237 -2.08 -1.93 8.64
N LYS A 238 -1.15 -1.40 9.45
CA LYS A 238 0.27 -1.24 9.12
C LYS A 238 1.11 -1.27 10.39
N GLN A 239 2.22 -2.01 10.42
CA GLN A 239 3.19 -1.87 11.50
C GLN A 239 4.03 -0.60 11.29
N LEU A 240 4.22 0.16 12.37
CA LEU A 240 5.02 1.38 12.41
C LEU A 240 6.50 1.07 12.71
N GLY A 241 7.40 1.98 12.34
CA GLY A 241 8.84 1.84 12.56
C GLY A 241 9.24 1.69 14.03
N ASN A 242 8.47 2.27 14.96
CA ASN A 242 8.66 2.11 16.40
C ASN A 242 8.08 0.80 16.98
N GLY A 243 7.53 -0.09 16.13
CA GLY A 243 6.97 -1.38 16.51
C GLY A 243 5.48 -1.36 16.88
N ASN A 244 4.87 -0.18 17.04
CA ASN A 244 3.42 -0.05 17.24
C ASN A 244 2.64 -0.35 15.95
N ILE A 245 1.32 -0.40 16.04
CA ILE A 245 0.46 -0.75 14.89
C ILE A 245 -0.50 0.39 14.63
N LEU A 246 -0.44 0.97 13.42
CA LEU A 246 -1.47 1.86 12.92
C LEU A 246 -2.60 1.01 12.34
N TRP A 247 -3.84 1.27 12.75
CA TRP A 247 -5.04 0.61 12.22
C TRP A 247 -6.15 1.63 12.02
N THR A 248 -7.13 1.30 11.18
CA THR A 248 -8.19 2.25 10.80
C THR A 248 -9.58 1.65 10.94
N ASN A 249 -10.57 2.53 11.08
CA ASN A 249 -11.99 2.19 11.01
C ASN A 249 -12.81 3.38 10.48
N SER A 250 -14.13 3.30 10.55
CA SER A 250 -15.03 4.38 10.11
C SER A 250 -14.87 5.69 10.88
N ALA A 251 -14.25 5.69 12.06
CA ALA A 251 -14.03 6.88 12.88
C ALA A 251 -12.64 7.51 12.64
N GLY A 252 -11.69 6.78 12.05
CA GLY A 252 -10.43 7.33 11.56
C GLY A 252 -9.26 6.37 11.71
N ALA A 253 -8.09 6.89 12.07
CA ALA A 253 -6.88 6.10 12.29
C ALA A 253 -6.47 6.12 13.77
N HIS A 254 -5.94 4.99 14.23
CA HIS A 254 -5.61 4.72 15.62
C HIS A 254 -4.24 4.06 15.70
N VAL A 255 -3.44 4.45 16.68
CA VAL A 255 -2.17 3.77 16.99
C VAL A 255 -2.39 2.86 18.19
N TYR A 256 -2.21 1.57 17.99
CA TYR A 256 -2.12 0.57 19.04
C TYR A 256 -0.69 0.52 19.57
N ASN A 257 -0.51 0.91 20.83
CA ASN A 257 0.74 0.77 21.53
C ASN A 257 0.89 -0.67 22.02
N VAL A 258 1.85 -1.40 21.46
CA VAL A 258 2.08 -2.83 21.75
C VAL A 258 2.56 -3.04 23.19
N GLY A 259 3.33 -2.10 23.75
CA GLY A 259 3.86 -2.19 25.10
C GLY A 259 2.79 -1.99 26.19
N THR A 260 1.81 -1.11 25.96
CA THR A 260 0.73 -0.83 26.92
C THR A 260 -0.56 -1.58 26.62
N GLY A 261 -0.72 -2.12 25.42
CA GLY A 261 -1.94 -2.81 24.99
C GLY A 261 -3.11 -1.87 24.71
N THR A 262 -2.87 -0.60 24.37
CA THR A 262 -3.91 0.43 24.24
C THR A 262 -3.90 1.11 22.86
N SER A 263 -5.08 1.26 22.26
CA SER A 263 -5.27 2.06 21.04
C SER A 263 -5.60 3.52 21.37
N THR A 264 -4.96 4.46 20.68
CA THR A 264 -5.26 5.90 20.74
C THR A 264 -5.60 6.41 19.35
N GLN A 265 -6.71 7.14 19.23
CA GLN A 265 -7.06 7.78 17.96
C GLN A 265 -6.09 8.92 17.64
N VAL A 266 -5.48 8.88 16.46
CA VAL A 266 -4.56 9.91 15.97
C VAL A 266 -5.19 10.79 14.89
N TYR A 267 -6.22 10.28 14.20
CA TYR A 267 -6.95 11.00 13.17
C TYR A 267 -8.45 10.68 13.24
N ALA A 268 -9.29 11.68 12.99
CA ALA A 268 -10.74 11.54 12.88
C ALA A 268 -11.19 11.69 11.43
N GLY A 269 -11.93 10.72 10.90
CA GLY A 269 -12.40 10.66 9.51
C GLY A 269 -12.80 9.25 9.08
N GLY A 270 -13.17 9.05 7.82
CA GLY A 270 -13.57 7.75 7.30
C GLY A 270 -12.39 6.87 6.90
N GLY A 271 -11.63 6.37 7.88
CA GLY A 271 -10.40 5.60 7.67
C GLY A 271 -10.60 4.32 6.84
N ARG A 272 -9.61 4.04 5.97
CA ARG A 272 -9.56 2.90 5.05
C ARG A 272 -8.14 2.33 4.98
N PHE A 273 -7.72 1.75 3.86
CA PHE A 273 -6.48 1.00 3.79
C PHE A 273 -5.27 1.93 3.88
N ILE A 274 -4.21 1.42 4.51
CA ILE A 274 -2.96 2.12 4.72
C ILE A 274 -1.91 1.57 3.78
N ASP A 275 -1.25 2.42 3.00
CA ASP A 275 -0.10 1.99 2.21
C ASP A 275 1.05 2.98 2.34
N VAL A 276 2.24 2.56 1.95
CA VAL A 276 3.43 3.40 1.97
C VAL A 276 3.44 4.37 0.80
N ILE A 277 3.89 5.59 1.07
CA ILE A 277 4.22 6.57 0.03
C ILE A 277 5.59 7.20 0.37
N PRO A 278 6.49 7.38 -0.60
CA PRO A 278 7.71 8.13 -0.35
C PRO A 278 7.35 9.56 0.08
N GLU A 279 8.14 10.12 0.99
CA GLU A 279 8.12 11.57 1.20
C GLU A 279 8.28 12.29 -0.13
N PRO A 280 7.57 13.41 -0.38
CA PRO A 280 7.84 14.24 -1.53
C PRO A 280 9.32 14.61 -1.47
N THR A 281 10.14 14.00 -2.32
CA THR A 281 11.56 14.34 -2.33
C THR A 281 11.65 15.84 -2.55
N THR A 282 12.49 16.53 -1.78
CA THR A 282 12.70 17.98 -1.90
C THR A 282 13.09 18.40 -3.32
N ALA A 283 13.52 17.46 -4.18
CA ALA A 283 13.70 17.63 -5.61
C ALA A 283 12.40 17.98 -6.37
N SER A 284 11.25 17.44 -5.96
CA SER A 284 9.93 17.78 -6.51
C SER A 284 9.48 19.19 -6.10
N LEU A 285 9.88 19.67 -4.92
CA LEU A 285 9.66 21.06 -4.50
C LEU A 285 10.56 22.07 -5.25
N LEU A 286 11.80 21.69 -5.58
CA LEU A 286 12.71 22.56 -6.34
C LEU A 286 12.30 22.71 -7.82
N ALA A 287 11.70 21.69 -8.42
CA ALA A 287 11.18 21.77 -9.79
C ALA A 287 10.05 22.81 -9.93
N VAL A 288 9.21 22.95 -8.90
CA VAL A 288 8.14 23.96 -8.84
C VAL A 288 8.74 25.38 -8.69
N LEU A 289 9.80 25.56 -7.91
CA LEU A 289 10.47 26.85 -7.74
C LEU A 289 11.28 27.29 -8.98
N ALA A 290 11.90 26.36 -9.70
CA ALA A 290 12.62 26.67 -10.94
C ALA A 290 11.69 27.10 -12.08
N GLY A 291 10.47 26.55 -12.12
CA GLY A 291 9.43 26.94 -13.09
C GLY A 291 8.99 28.41 -12.95
N PHE A 292 8.87 28.92 -11.73
CA PHE A 292 8.50 30.33 -11.49
C PHE A 292 9.64 31.32 -11.73
N VAL A 293 10.91 30.91 -11.57
CA VAL A 293 12.06 31.79 -11.85
C VAL A 293 12.32 31.94 -13.35
N LEU A 294 12.03 30.92 -14.15
CA LEU A 294 12.20 30.97 -15.62
C LEU A 294 11.12 31.79 -16.33
N VAL A 295 9.91 31.89 -15.79
CA VAL A 295 8.83 32.72 -16.37
C VAL A 295 9.07 34.22 -16.14
N ARG A 296 9.83 34.61 -15.11
CA ARG A 296 10.16 36.03 -14.86
C ARG A 296 11.30 36.59 -15.71
N ARG A 297 11.95 35.80 -16.57
CA ARG A 297 13.07 36.22 -17.43
C ARG A 297 12.74 36.41 -18.91
N ARG A 298 11.47 36.33 -19.31
CA ARG A 298 11.04 36.75 -20.64
C ARG A 298 10.06 37.92 -20.51
N ARG A 299 10.64 39.12 -20.46
CA ARG A 299 10.00 40.32 -21.02
C ARG A 299 10.10 40.24 -22.54
#